data_AF-A0A928HKK6-F1
#
_entry.id   AF-A0A928HKK6-F1
#
_cell.length_a   1.000
_cell.length_b   1.000
_cell.length_c   1.000
_cell.angle_alpha   90.00
_cell.angle_beta   90.00
_cell.angle_gamma   90.00
#
_symmetry.space_group_name_H-M   'P 1'
#
loop_
_entity.id
_entity.type
_entity.pdbx_description
1 polymer ?
#
loop_
_entity_poly.entity_id
_entity_poly.type
_entity_poly.pdbx_seq_one_letter_code
_entity_poly.pdbx_strand_id
1 'polypeptide(L)'
;MAFNRLKAKIKGIKYLPFKQDGKTYNLYDMPKGFVIKGNLNLRGKDLTELPDLSEVVVKEGFYCDDNQLTSLKGAPQEVGGNFICDNNQLTSLEGAPKEVGRGFYCYSNQLTSLEGAPKEVGGDFYCHSNQLTSLEGAPQKVGGYFDCHSNQLTSLEGSPKEVGGDFYCHSNQLTSLVGLPQMKEGHIRCDDSLGNKYGLSSVFSYTQLCESPLYKSESAMNRVRSKLPQENIETKPVSTKQQEKTETKTKQQEAFEKTNAEFSQWLKDNSAKPTRE
;
A
#
# COMPACT_ATOMS: atom_id res chain seq x y z
N MET A 1 42.34 -23.65 -2.20
CA MET A 1 42.44 -23.70 -3.67
C MET A 1 41.70 -24.89 -4.31
N ALA A 2 41.62 -26.08 -3.69
CA ALA A 2 40.91 -27.24 -4.25
C ALA A 2 39.38 -27.04 -4.41
N PHE A 3 38.75 -26.27 -3.51
CA PHE A 3 37.29 -26.03 -3.53
C PHE A 3 36.81 -25.22 -4.74
N ASN A 4 37.63 -24.30 -5.27
CA ASN A 4 37.28 -23.48 -6.43
C ASN A 4 37.44 -24.25 -7.76
N ARG A 5 38.30 -25.28 -7.81
CA ARG A 5 38.43 -26.16 -8.98
C ARG A 5 37.29 -27.18 -9.10
N LEU A 6 36.62 -27.51 -7.98
CA LEU A 6 35.45 -28.41 -7.99
C LEU A 6 34.19 -27.72 -8.55
N LYS A 7 34.02 -26.41 -8.30
CA LYS A 7 32.90 -25.59 -8.83
C LYS A 7 32.83 -25.52 -10.36
N ALA A 8 33.96 -25.66 -11.04
CA ALA A 8 34.00 -25.61 -12.51
C ALA A 8 33.51 -26.91 -13.19
N LYS A 9 33.23 -27.99 -12.43
CA LYS A 9 32.90 -29.32 -12.99
C LYS A 9 31.45 -29.79 -12.77
N ILE A 10 30.60 -29.07 -12.05
CA ILE A 10 29.19 -29.47 -11.87
C ILE A 10 28.29 -28.37 -12.41
N LYS A 11 27.87 -28.49 -13.68
CA LYS A 11 26.77 -27.71 -14.23
C LYS A 11 25.52 -27.99 -13.37
N GLY A 12 25.00 -26.98 -12.66
CA GLY A 12 23.71 -27.05 -11.99
C GLY A 12 23.68 -26.87 -10.47
N ILE A 13 24.82 -26.82 -9.77
CA ILE A 13 24.81 -26.52 -8.32
C ILE A 13 24.80 -24.99 -8.13
N LYS A 14 23.66 -24.44 -7.68
CA LYS A 14 23.56 -23.05 -7.26
C LYS A 14 24.34 -22.84 -5.96
N TYR A 15 25.13 -21.78 -5.89
CA TYR A 15 25.94 -21.47 -4.72
C TYR A 15 25.93 -19.98 -4.42
N LEU A 16 25.49 -19.62 -3.22
CA LEU A 16 25.44 -18.25 -2.74
C LEU A 16 25.97 -18.19 -1.30
N PRO A 17 27.20 -17.70 -1.09
CA PRO A 17 27.85 -17.79 0.21
C PRO A 17 27.26 -16.80 1.21
N PHE A 18 26.97 -17.29 2.42
CA PHE A 18 26.61 -16.47 3.58
C PHE A 18 27.55 -16.79 4.74
N LYS A 19 27.97 -15.79 5.52
CA LYS A 19 28.90 -15.98 6.65
C LYS A 19 28.28 -15.54 7.96
N GLN A 20 28.37 -16.39 8.97
CA GLN A 20 27.97 -16.09 10.34
C GLN A 20 28.79 -16.95 11.31
N ASP A 21 29.20 -16.37 12.45
CA ASP A 21 29.96 -17.05 13.50
C ASP A 21 31.23 -17.77 12.98
N GLY A 22 31.94 -17.15 12.04
CA GLY A 22 33.16 -17.71 11.42
C GLY A 22 32.93 -18.87 10.45
N LYS A 23 31.68 -19.30 10.21
CA LYS A 23 31.31 -20.35 9.27
C LYS A 23 30.76 -19.76 7.97
N THR A 24 30.96 -20.48 6.86
CA THR A 24 30.36 -20.15 5.55
C THR A 24 29.28 -21.19 5.23
N TYR A 25 28.09 -20.71 4.89
CA TYR A 25 26.93 -21.49 4.49
C TYR A 25 26.62 -21.24 3.01
N ASN A 26 25.95 -22.18 2.36
CA ASN A 26 25.33 -21.96 1.05
C ASN A 26 23.85 -21.62 1.28
N LEU A 27 23.38 -20.48 0.79
CA LEU A 27 21.98 -20.09 0.99
C LEU A 27 20.97 -21.04 0.32
N TYR A 28 21.38 -21.77 -0.72
CA TYR A 28 20.55 -22.81 -1.34
C TYR A 28 20.45 -24.11 -0.54
N ASP A 29 21.29 -24.27 0.49
CA ASP A 29 21.33 -25.47 1.36
C ASP A 29 21.28 -25.06 2.84
N MET A 30 20.41 -24.10 3.17
CA MET A 30 20.28 -23.61 4.54
C MET A 30 19.60 -24.64 5.44
N PRO A 31 20.12 -24.88 6.66
CA PRO A 31 19.44 -25.72 7.63
C PRO A 31 18.07 -25.12 7.99
N LYS A 32 17.06 -26.00 8.10
CA LYS A 32 15.74 -25.65 8.61
C LYS A 32 15.85 -25.04 10.01
N GLY A 33 15.10 -23.97 10.27
CA GLY A 33 15.12 -23.23 11.54
C GLY A 33 16.40 -22.44 11.79
N PHE A 34 17.29 -22.29 10.79
CA PHE A 34 18.50 -21.50 10.97
C PHE A 34 18.14 -20.03 11.25
N VAL A 35 18.83 -19.44 12.23
CA VAL A 35 18.64 -18.04 12.61
C VAL A 35 19.79 -17.20 12.09
N ILE A 36 19.48 -16.31 11.15
CA ILE A 36 20.38 -15.25 10.72
C ILE A 36 20.26 -14.10 11.71
N LYS A 37 21.36 -13.83 12.44
CA LYS A 37 21.40 -12.87 13.54
C LYS A 37 21.32 -11.41 13.07
N GLY A 38 21.80 -11.14 11.87
CA GLY A 38 21.86 -9.80 11.29
C GLY A 38 21.06 -9.66 10.00
N ASN A 39 21.47 -8.71 9.17
CA ASN A 39 20.91 -8.52 7.84
C ASN A 39 21.28 -9.67 6.88
N LEU A 40 20.32 -10.12 6.06
CA LEU A 40 20.57 -10.99 4.91
C LEU A 40 20.46 -10.17 3.62
N ASN A 41 21.58 -9.96 2.94
CA ASN A 41 21.65 -9.15 1.72
C ASN A 41 21.82 -10.02 0.47
N LEU A 42 20.79 -10.03 -0.36
CA LEU A 42 20.69 -10.65 -1.69
C LEU A 42 20.53 -9.61 -2.81
N ARG A 43 20.78 -8.32 -2.52
CA ARG A 43 20.63 -7.23 -3.48
C ARG A 43 21.57 -7.39 -4.67
N GLY A 44 21.07 -7.13 -5.89
CA GLY A 44 21.91 -7.04 -7.09
C GLY A 44 22.67 -8.34 -7.35
N LYS A 45 21.99 -9.48 -7.33
CA LYS A 45 22.57 -10.82 -7.51
C LYS A 45 22.10 -11.51 -8.78
N ASP A 46 21.40 -10.78 -9.64
CA ASP A 46 20.78 -11.28 -10.87
C ASP A 46 19.88 -12.51 -10.63
N LEU A 47 19.22 -12.55 -9.47
CA LEU A 47 18.35 -13.66 -9.08
C LEU A 47 17.05 -13.61 -9.86
N THR A 48 16.68 -14.74 -10.45
CA THR A 48 15.33 -14.97 -11.02
C THR A 48 14.41 -15.67 -10.04
N GLU A 49 14.99 -16.35 -9.03
CA GLU A 49 14.29 -17.00 -7.93
C GLU A 49 15.14 -16.93 -6.66
N LEU A 50 14.48 -16.84 -5.51
CA LEU A 50 15.13 -16.89 -4.21
C LEU A 50 15.55 -18.35 -3.88
N PRO A 51 16.65 -18.55 -3.13
CA PRO A 51 16.83 -19.81 -2.42
C PRO A 51 15.65 -20.06 -1.47
N ASP A 52 15.36 -21.32 -1.16
CA ASP A 52 14.31 -21.65 -0.18
C ASP A 52 14.80 -21.33 1.23
N LEU A 53 14.37 -20.18 1.73
CA LEU A 53 14.61 -19.63 3.06
C LEU A 53 13.31 -19.57 3.87
N SER A 54 12.24 -20.27 3.44
CA SER A 54 10.94 -20.23 4.09
C SER A 54 10.96 -20.70 5.55
N GLU A 55 11.92 -21.56 5.90
CA GLU A 55 12.18 -22.04 7.27
C GLU A 55 13.36 -21.34 7.95
N VAL A 56 13.87 -20.23 7.40
CA VAL A 56 14.94 -19.41 7.98
C VAL A 56 14.33 -18.18 8.64
N VAL A 57 14.88 -17.82 9.80
CA VAL A 57 14.51 -16.61 10.54
C VAL A 57 15.58 -15.55 10.35
N VAL A 58 15.19 -14.35 9.93
CA VAL A 58 16.10 -13.20 9.80
C VAL A 58 15.78 -12.17 10.88
N LYS A 59 16.70 -11.96 11.83
CA LYS A 59 16.44 -11.09 12.99
C LYS A 59 16.50 -9.60 12.68
N GLU A 60 17.22 -9.20 11.63
CA GLU A 60 17.23 -7.82 11.14
C GLU A 60 16.55 -7.75 9.76
N GLY A 61 17.14 -7.05 8.78
CA GLY A 61 16.54 -6.86 7.46
C GLY A 61 16.83 -7.96 6.45
N PHE A 62 15.88 -8.19 5.56
CA PHE A 62 16.02 -9.04 4.37
C PHE A 62 15.96 -8.17 3.12
N TYR A 63 17.04 -8.17 2.33
CA TYR A 63 17.22 -7.31 1.17
C TYR A 63 17.33 -8.19 -0.07
N CYS A 64 16.31 -8.18 -0.92
CA CYS A 64 16.27 -8.92 -2.19
C CYS A 64 15.95 -8.02 -3.39
N ASP A 65 16.12 -6.71 -3.21
CA ASP A 65 15.98 -5.67 -4.21
C ASP A 65 17.01 -5.75 -5.34
N ASP A 66 16.74 -5.04 -6.43
CA ASP A 66 17.57 -5.00 -7.64
C ASP A 66 17.88 -6.40 -8.20
N ASN A 67 16.83 -7.19 -8.46
CA ASN A 67 16.95 -8.52 -9.05
C ASN A 67 15.93 -8.68 -10.20
N GLN A 68 15.72 -9.92 -10.65
CA GLN A 68 14.77 -10.29 -11.70
C GLN A 68 13.70 -11.24 -11.15
N LEU A 69 13.35 -11.09 -9.87
CA LEU A 69 12.40 -11.97 -9.20
C LEU A 69 11.00 -11.76 -9.75
N THR A 70 10.32 -12.85 -10.06
CA THR A 70 8.90 -12.85 -10.46
C THR A 70 7.96 -13.30 -9.33
N SER A 71 8.52 -13.85 -8.24
CA SER A 71 7.78 -14.21 -7.02
C SER A 71 8.67 -14.10 -5.79
N LEU A 72 8.05 -13.99 -4.60
CA LEU A 72 8.72 -14.05 -3.30
C LEU A 72 8.73 -15.48 -2.72
N LYS A 73 8.44 -16.50 -3.53
CA LYS A 73 8.50 -17.89 -3.09
C LYS A 73 9.91 -18.21 -2.58
N GLY A 74 9.97 -18.79 -1.38
CA GLY A 74 11.23 -19.08 -0.70
C GLY A 74 11.75 -17.93 0.17
N ALA A 75 11.10 -16.77 0.21
CA ALA A 75 11.47 -15.72 1.15
C ALA A 75 11.29 -16.17 2.62
N PRO A 76 12.10 -15.64 3.56
CA PRO A 76 11.90 -15.88 4.98
C PRO A 76 10.55 -15.34 5.46
N GLN A 77 9.87 -16.12 6.28
CA GLN A 77 8.52 -15.80 6.77
C GLN A 77 8.53 -14.97 8.07
N GLU A 78 9.68 -14.89 8.75
CA GLU A 78 9.91 -14.05 9.94
C GLU A 78 11.11 -13.12 9.67
N VAL A 79 10.83 -11.81 9.58
CA VAL A 79 11.83 -10.75 9.38
C VAL A 79 11.64 -9.67 10.44
N GLY A 80 12.62 -9.52 11.34
CA GLY A 80 12.55 -8.57 12.46
C GLY A 80 12.82 -7.11 12.07
N GLY A 81 13.44 -6.88 10.91
CA GLY A 81 13.78 -5.57 10.37
C GLY A 81 12.94 -5.18 9.16
N ASN A 82 13.59 -4.57 8.16
CA ASN A 82 12.95 -4.22 6.89
C ASN A 82 12.90 -5.43 5.97
N PHE A 83 11.81 -5.56 5.20
CA PHE A 83 11.73 -6.45 4.06
C PHE A 83 11.76 -5.62 2.78
N ILE A 84 12.83 -5.73 2.01
CA ILE A 84 13.10 -4.88 0.85
C ILE A 84 13.14 -5.77 -0.41
N CYS A 85 12.16 -5.60 -1.29
CA CYS A 85 11.99 -6.36 -2.54
C CYS A 85 11.65 -5.46 -3.74
N ASP A 86 11.97 -4.17 -3.66
CA ASP A 86 11.80 -3.23 -4.78
C ASP A 86 12.70 -3.54 -5.97
N ASN A 87 12.42 -2.91 -7.12
CA ASN A 87 13.16 -3.07 -8.38
C ASN A 87 13.29 -4.55 -8.79
N ASN A 88 12.14 -5.21 -8.93
CA ASN A 88 12.02 -6.59 -9.39
C ASN A 88 10.92 -6.68 -10.48
N GLN A 89 10.49 -7.90 -10.81
CA GLN A 89 9.43 -8.18 -11.79
C GLN A 89 8.24 -8.87 -11.12
N LEU A 90 7.97 -8.54 -9.85
CA LEU A 90 6.91 -9.17 -9.06
C LEU A 90 5.54 -8.75 -9.61
N THR A 91 4.65 -9.73 -9.79
CA THR A 91 3.23 -9.51 -10.15
C THR A 91 2.29 -9.71 -8.97
N SER A 92 2.75 -10.38 -7.91
CA SER A 92 2.05 -10.52 -6.62
C SER A 92 3.05 -10.51 -5.47
N LEU A 93 2.56 -10.35 -4.24
CA LEU A 93 3.35 -10.44 -3.01
C LEU A 93 3.23 -11.82 -2.34
N GLU A 94 2.69 -12.82 -3.04
CA GLU A 94 2.63 -14.20 -2.51
C GLU A 94 4.02 -14.71 -2.13
N GLY A 95 4.14 -15.25 -0.92
CA GLY A 95 5.40 -15.71 -0.33
C GLY A 95 6.11 -14.67 0.53
N ALA A 96 5.64 -13.41 0.56
CA ALA A 96 6.10 -12.41 1.52
C ALA A 96 5.84 -12.86 2.99
N PRO A 97 6.61 -12.34 3.96
CA PRO A 97 6.33 -12.55 5.38
C PRO A 97 4.97 -11.98 5.77
N LYS A 98 4.31 -12.63 6.74
CA LYS A 98 2.99 -12.21 7.22
C LYS A 98 3.02 -10.94 8.07
N GLU A 99 4.14 -10.71 8.74
CA GLU A 99 4.39 -9.58 9.63
C GLU A 99 5.83 -9.08 9.42
N VAL A 100 6.02 -7.76 9.44
CA VAL A 100 7.35 -7.14 9.33
C VAL A 100 7.50 -6.08 10.42
N GLY A 101 8.56 -6.20 11.21
CA GLY A 101 8.76 -5.35 12.39
C GLY A 101 9.07 -3.89 12.07
N ARG A 102 9.57 -3.60 10.87
CA ARG A 102 9.88 -2.25 10.39
C ARG A 102 9.19 -1.99 9.05
N GLY A 103 9.92 -1.63 7.98
CA GLY A 103 9.34 -1.28 6.69
C GLY A 103 9.19 -2.46 5.73
N PHE A 104 8.20 -2.39 4.85
CA PHE A 104 8.00 -3.31 3.72
C PHE A 104 8.02 -2.54 2.41
N TYR A 105 9.06 -2.74 1.59
CA TYR A 105 9.31 -1.96 0.38
C TYR A 105 9.21 -2.85 -0.85
N CYS A 106 8.21 -2.61 -1.69
CA CYS A 106 7.90 -3.37 -2.90
C CYS A 106 7.66 -2.48 -4.12
N TYR A 107 8.12 -1.23 -4.07
CA TYR A 107 7.99 -0.28 -5.17
C TYR A 107 8.75 -0.71 -6.43
N SER A 108 8.45 -0.10 -7.57
CA SER A 108 9.10 -0.42 -8.86
C SER A 108 9.01 -1.91 -9.21
N ASN A 109 7.78 -2.44 -9.21
CA ASN A 109 7.45 -3.80 -9.62
C ASN A 109 6.30 -3.77 -10.66
N GLN A 110 5.65 -4.91 -10.90
CA GLN A 110 4.52 -5.05 -11.82
C GLN A 110 3.26 -5.50 -11.08
N LEU A 111 3.11 -5.09 -9.81
CA LEU A 111 1.99 -5.48 -8.97
C LEU A 111 0.69 -4.85 -9.47
N THR A 112 -0.37 -5.66 -9.57
CA THR A 112 -1.74 -5.21 -9.91
C THR A 112 -2.66 -5.15 -8.69
N SER A 113 -2.32 -5.87 -7.63
CA SER A 113 -2.94 -5.83 -6.30
C SER A 113 -1.87 -5.94 -5.22
N LEU A 114 -2.25 -5.71 -3.96
CA LEU A 114 -1.39 -5.93 -2.80
C LEU A 114 -1.67 -7.27 -2.11
N GLU A 115 -2.36 -8.19 -2.79
CA GLU A 115 -2.60 -9.53 -2.25
C GLU A 115 -1.26 -10.24 -1.94
N GLY A 116 -1.20 -10.85 -0.75
CA GLY A 116 0.01 -11.47 -0.21
C GLY A 116 0.90 -10.53 0.60
N ALA A 117 0.61 -9.22 0.66
CA ALA A 117 1.32 -8.29 1.54
C ALA A 117 1.22 -8.70 3.03
N PRO A 118 2.18 -8.27 3.87
CA PRO A 118 2.06 -8.40 5.32
C PRO A 118 0.77 -7.75 5.84
N LYS A 119 0.13 -8.38 6.83
CA LYS A 119 -1.11 -7.85 7.43
C LYS A 119 -0.87 -6.62 8.30
N GLU A 120 0.29 -6.59 8.95
CA GLU A 120 0.74 -5.48 9.80
C GLU A 120 2.19 -5.14 9.49
N VAL A 121 2.48 -3.84 9.42
CA VAL A 121 3.81 -3.30 9.16
C VAL A 121 4.12 -2.26 10.22
N GLY A 122 5.21 -2.48 10.97
CA GLY A 122 5.58 -1.61 12.09
C GLY A 122 6.10 -0.23 11.70
N GLY A 123 6.67 -0.11 10.50
CA GLY A 123 7.19 1.12 9.91
C GLY A 123 6.47 1.48 8.61
N ASP A 124 7.24 1.84 7.57
CA ASP A 124 6.67 2.33 6.31
C ASP A 124 6.28 1.19 5.36
N PHE A 125 5.23 1.40 4.57
CA PHE A 125 4.82 0.54 3.48
C PHE A 125 4.92 1.29 2.16
N TYR A 126 5.86 0.90 1.31
CA TYR A 126 6.10 1.54 0.01
C TYR A 126 5.76 0.58 -1.12
N CYS A 127 4.75 0.97 -1.91
CA CYS A 127 4.23 0.24 -3.06
C CYS A 127 4.06 1.12 -4.31
N HIS A 128 4.68 2.29 -4.31
CA HIS A 128 4.63 3.22 -5.43
C HIS A 128 5.28 2.64 -6.70
N SER A 129 5.01 3.28 -7.85
CA SER A 129 5.56 2.85 -9.15
C SER A 129 5.23 1.39 -9.49
N ASN A 130 3.94 1.04 -9.37
CA ASN A 130 3.39 -0.26 -9.73
C ASN A 130 2.21 -0.06 -10.70
N GLN A 131 1.40 -1.10 -10.92
CA GLN A 131 0.23 -1.08 -11.78
C GLN A 131 -1.06 -1.29 -10.97
N LEU A 132 -1.09 -0.82 -9.71
CA LEU A 132 -2.21 -1.04 -8.81
C LEU A 132 -3.45 -0.28 -9.29
N THR A 133 -4.58 -0.98 -9.40
CA THR A 133 -5.89 -0.40 -9.71
C THR A 133 -6.78 -0.22 -8.49
N SER A 134 -6.48 -0.95 -7.40
CA SER A 134 -7.06 -0.78 -6.06
C SER A 134 -5.96 -1.00 -5.02
N LEU A 135 -6.24 -0.65 -3.76
CA LEU A 135 -5.36 -0.96 -2.64
C LEU A 135 -5.77 -2.27 -1.93
N GLU A 136 -6.64 -3.08 -2.54
CA GLU A 136 -7.05 -4.36 -1.96
C GLU A 136 -5.84 -5.26 -1.69
N GLY A 137 -5.84 -5.89 -0.51
CA GLY A 137 -4.71 -6.65 0.00
C GLY A 137 -3.68 -5.84 0.78
N ALA A 138 -3.79 -4.51 0.85
CA ALA A 138 -2.90 -3.68 1.67
C ALA A 138 -2.88 -4.12 3.15
N PRO A 139 -1.79 -3.83 3.88
CA PRO A 139 -1.75 -4.05 5.32
C PRO A 139 -2.92 -3.35 6.01
N GLN A 140 -3.50 -3.98 7.03
CA GLN A 140 -4.58 -3.38 7.81
C GLN A 140 -4.09 -2.20 8.65
N LYS A 141 -2.82 -2.25 9.08
CA LYS A 141 -2.18 -1.23 9.90
C LYS A 141 -0.75 -1.00 9.45
N VAL A 142 -0.40 0.27 9.28
CA VAL A 142 0.96 0.73 8.93
C VAL A 142 1.41 1.75 9.97
N GLY A 143 2.51 1.46 10.66
CA GLY A 143 3.00 2.28 11.77
C GLY A 143 3.69 3.58 11.34
N GLY A 144 4.21 3.63 10.11
CA GLY A 144 4.88 4.79 9.52
C GLY A 144 4.11 5.33 8.32
N TYR A 145 4.82 5.60 7.24
CA TYR A 145 4.28 6.16 6.01
C TYR A 145 3.64 5.09 5.12
N PHE A 146 2.59 5.47 4.39
CA PHE A 146 2.03 4.65 3.33
C PHE A 146 2.19 5.37 2.00
N ASP A 147 2.97 4.77 1.09
CA ASP A 147 3.23 5.36 -0.23
C ASP A 147 2.71 4.46 -1.35
N CYS A 148 1.68 4.93 -2.04
CA CYS A 148 1.09 4.32 -3.24
C CYS A 148 1.09 5.27 -4.44
N HIS A 149 1.95 6.29 -4.46
CA HIS A 149 2.02 7.22 -5.59
C HIS A 149 2.42 6.50 -6.91
N SER A 150 2.17 7.13 -8.05
CA SER A 150 2.52 6.57 -9.37
C SER A 150 1.91 5.17 -9.61
N ASN A 151 0.59 5.08 -9.50
CA ASN A 151 -0.21 3.88 -9.77
C ASN A 151 -1.42 4.24 -10.65
N GLN A 152 -2.38 3.33 -10.80
CA GLN A 152 -3.59 3.51 -11.61
C GLN A 152 -4.85 3.58 -10.75
N LEU A 153 -4.73 4.06 -9.51
CA LEU A 153 -5.85 4.11 -8.55
C LEU A 153 -6.89 5.16 -8.96
N THR A 154 -8.17 4.80 -8.86
CA THR A 154 -9.32 5.71 -9.13
C THR A 154 -10.04 6.15 -7.84
N SER A 155 -9.86 5.39 -6.77
CA SER A 155 -10.24 5.66 -5.39
C SER A 155 -9.14 5.15 -4.45
N LEU A 156 -9.27 5.38 -3.15
CA LEU A 156 -8.40 4.82 -2.13
C LEU A 156 -9.06 3.63 -1.41
N GLU A 157 -10.09 3.03 -1.99
CA GLU A 157 -10.72 1.83 -1.42
C GLU A 157 -9.71 0.68 -1.31
N GLY A 158 -9.81 -0.06 -0.20
CA GLY A 158 -8.84 -1.10 0.15
C GLY A 158 -7.60 -0.59 0.88
N SER A 159 -7.41 0.72 1.07
CA SER A 159 -6.27 1.24 1.82
C SER A 159 -6.24 0.70 3.27
N PRO A 160 -5.09 0.82 3.98
CA PRO A 160 -5.03 0.45 5.39
C PRO A 160 -6.14 1.09 6.22
N LYS A 161 -6.53 0.46 7.32
CA LYS A 161 -7.47 1.08 8.26
C LYS A 161 -6.83 2.21 9.04
N GLU A 162 -5.56 2.03 9.39
CA GLU A 162 -4.77 2.97 10.19
C GLU A 162 -3.38 3.15 9.57
N VAL A 163 -2.99 4.43 9.41
CA VAL A 163 -1.64 4.83 8.99
C VAL A 163 -1.07 5.79 10.04
N GLY A 164 0.18 5.55 10.42
CA GLY A 164 0.87 6.29 11.47
C GLY A 164 1.28 7.69 11.03
N GLY A 165 1.96 7.82 9.88
CA GLY A 165 2.45 9.08 9.36
C GLY A 165 1.82 9.44 8.01
N ASP A 166 2.56 10.14 7.14
CA ASP A 166 2.10 10.63 5.83
C ASP A 166 1.54 9.53 4.90
N PHE A 167 0.57 9.94 4.07
CA PHE A 167 -0.06 9.12 3.04
C PHE A 167 0.15 9.75 1.66
N TYR A 168 0.93 9.08 0.82
CA TYR A 168 1.30 9.55 -0.51
C TYR A 168 0.48 8.80 -1.57
N CYS A 169 -0.35 9.53 -2.31
CA CYS A 169 -1.18 8.98 -3.38
C CYS A 169 -1.26 9.87 -4.62
N HIS A 170 -0.33 10.83 -4.75
CA HIS A 170 -0.17 11.65 -5.96
C HIS A 170 0.15 10.76 -7.19
N SER A 171 0.07 11.34 -8.39
CA SER A 171 0.32 10.62 -9.64
C SER A 171 -0.54 9.34 -9.82
N ASN A 172 -1.82 9.43 -9.44
CA ASN A 172 -2.86 8.42 -9.68
C ASN A 172 -4.01 9.03 -10.50
N GLN A 173 -5.10 8.29 -10.73
CA GLN A 173 -6.28 8.72 -11.48
C GLN A 173 -7.48 8.95 -10.55
N LEU A 174 -7.21 9.48 -9.34
CA LEU A 174 -8.21 9.59 -8.29
C LEU A 174 -9.35 10.51 -8.70
N THR A 175 -10.58 10.05 -8.52
CA THR A 175 -11.79 10.86 -8.71
C THR A 175 -12.40 11.32 -7.39
N SER A 176 -11.98 10.71 -6.29
CA SER A 176 -12.37 11.03 -4.93
C SER A 176 -11.31 10.54 -3.93
N LEU A 177 -11.45 10.95 -2.67
CA LEU A 177 -10.66 10.41 -1.54
C LEU A 177 -11.46 9.35 -0.76
N VAL A 178 -12.45 8.70 -1.39
CA VAL A 178 -13.16 7.57 -0.77
C VAL A 178 -12.16 6.46 -0.48
N GLY A 179 -12.26 5.87 0.72
CA GLY A 179 -11.37 4.81 1.19
C GLY A 179 -10.09 5.30 1.87
N LEU A 180 -9.89 6.60 2.05
CA LEU A 180 -8.76 7.17 2.81
C LEU A 180 -8.65 6.57 4.23
N PRO A 181 -7.44 6.22 4.72
CA PRO A 181 -7.24 5.62 6.04
C PRO A 181 -7.51 6.60 7.18
N GLN A 182 -7.65 6.08 8.40
CA GLN A 182 -7.50 6.89 9.61
C GLN A 182 -6.02 7.20 9.82
N MET A 183 -5.69 8.49 9.84
CA MET A 183 -4.32 8.99 10.00
C MET A 183 -4.10 9.37 11.46
N LYS A 184 -3.04 8.86 12.10
CA LYS A 184 -2.66 9.29 13.45
C LYS A 184 -2.00 10.67 13.44
N GLU A 185 -1.07 10.85 12.52
CA GLU A 185 -0.36 12.08 12.25
C GLU A 185 0.06 12.14 10.77
N GLY A 186 0.65 13.25 10.35
CA GLY A 186 1.11 13.44 8.99
C GLY A 186 0.11 14.08 8.03
N HIS A 187 0.51 14.11 6.77
CA HIS A 187 -0.14 14.81 5.67
C HIS A 187 -0.54 13.83 4.57
N ILE A 188 -1.55 14.20 3.78
CA ILE A 188 -1.95 13.46 2.58
C ILE A 188 -1.39 14.19 1.36
N ARG A 189 -0.66 13.52 0.48
CA ARG A 189 -0.16 14.12 -0.77
C ARG A 189 -0.91 13.52 -1.97
N CYS A 190 -1.76 14.32 -2.61
CA CYS A 190 -2.64 13.90 -3.71
C CYS A 190 -2.75 14.95 -4.85
N ASP A 191 -1.82 15.89 -4.86
CA ASP A 191 -1.79 17.13 -5.65
C ASP A 191 -2.00 16.93 -7.17
N ASP A 192 -1.44 15.87 -7.75
CA ASP A 192 -1.59 15.59 -9.19
C ASP A 192 -2.69 14.55 -9.52
N SER A 193 -3.25 13.88 -8.52
CA SER A 193 -4.19 12.76 -8.75
C SER A 193 -5.62 13.18 -8.99
N LEU A 194 -6.04 14.33 -8.44
CA LEU A 194 -7.40 14.87 -8.56
C LEU A 194 -7.53 15.90 -9.70
N GLY A 195 -6.39 16.34 -10.27
CA GLY A 195 -6.28 17.56 -11.07
C GLY A 195 -6.77 17.47 -12.52
N ASN A 196 -6.85 16.27 -13.12
CA ASN A 196 -7.14 16.13 -14.56
C ASN A 196 -8.63 16.19 -14.92
N LYS A 197 -9.56 16.03 -13.97
CA LYS A 197 -11.01 16.06 -14.27
C LYS A 197 -11.67 17.43 -14.08
N TYR A 198 -11.09 18.30 -13.24
CA TYR A 198 -11.72 19.57 -12.84
C TYR A 198 -10.93 20.83 -13.23
N GLY A 199 -9.79 20.71 -13.95
CA GLY A 199 -9.02 21.89 -14.39
C GLY A 199 -8.49 22.76 -13.23
N LEU A 200 -8.32 22.17 -12.04
CA LEU A 200 -8.00 22.88 -10.80
C LEU A 200 -6.50 23.15 -10.62
N SER A 201 -5.73 23.25 -11.70
CA SER A 201 -4.28 23.43 -11.64
C SER A 201 -3.83 24.80 -11.08
N SER A 202 -4.75 25.69 -10.68
CA SER A 202 -4.36 27.03 -10.23
C SER A 202 -5.23 27.73 -9.18
N VAL A 203 -6.24 27.08 -8.56
CA VAL A 203 -7.21 27.83 -7.72
C VAL A 203 -7.08 27.60 -6.21
N PHE A 204 -6.44 26.52 -5.77
CA PHE A 204 -6.03 26.37 -4.37
C PHE A 204 -4.69 25.65 -4.35
N SER A 205 -3.70 26.21 -3.67
CA SER A 205 -2.54 25.40 -3.29
C SER A 205 -3.07 24.34 -2.33
N TYR A 206 -3.24 23.11 -2.81
CA TYR A 206 -3.77 21.98 -2.04
C TYR A 206 -2.93 21.68 -0.78
N THR A 207 -1.73 22.28 -0.69
CA THR A 207 -1.00 22.51 0.55
C THR A 207 -1.91 22.93 1.71
N GLN A 208 -2.96 23.73 1.55
CA GLN A 208 -3.85 24.07 2.68
C GLN A 208 -4.82 22.97 3.14
N LEU A 209 -5.19 22.00 2.30
CA LEU A 209 -6.00 20.85 2.72
C LEU A 209 -5.11 19.73 3.28
N CYS A 210 -3.93 19.58 2.68
CA CYS A 210 -2.93 18.57 3.01
C CYS A 210 -2.08 18.94 4.24
N GLU A 211 -1.83 20.23 4.51
CA GLU A 211 -1.02 20.75 5.63
C GLU A 211 -1.84 21.17 6.86
N SER A 212 -3.18 21.17 6.78
CA SER A 212 -4.01 21.65 7.88
C SER A 212 -4.18 20.59 8.99
N PRO A 213 -4.15 20.99 10.28
CA PRO A 213 -4.49 20.12 11.43
C PRO A 213 -5.94 19.58 11.44
N LEU A 214 -6.71 19.84 10.37
CA LEU A 214 -8.13 19.53 10.24
C LEU A 214 -8.43 18.02 10.20
N TYR A 215 -7.45 17.13 10.08
CA TYR A 215 -7.73 15.68 10.07
C TYR A 215 -7.99 15.06 11.45
N LYS A 216 -7.79 15.82 12.54
CA LYS A 216 -7.92 15.30 13.91
C LYS A 216 -9.37 15.19 14.44
N SER A 217 -10.40 15.54 13.65
CA SER A 217 -11.80 15.38 14.09
C SER A 217 -12.78 15.16 12.94
N GLU A 218 -13.82 14.35 13.20
CA GLU A 218 -14.93 14.07 12.27
C GLU A 218 -15.62 15.34 11.75
N SER A 219 -15.67 16.40 12.57
CA SER A 219 -16.17 17.72 12.18
C SER A 219 -15.37 18.40 11.07
N ALA A 220 -14.08 18.12 10.98
CA ALA A 220 -13.20 18.79 10.04
C ALA A 220 -13.06 18.01 8.72
N MET A 221 -13.22 16.67 8.75
CA MET A 221 -13.57 15.88 7.55
C MET A 221 -14.88 16.32 6.92
N ASN A 222 -15.91 16.63 7.73
CA ASN A 222 -17.16 17.19 7.24
C ASN A 222 -17.00 18.61 6.65
N ARG A 223 -16.00 19.39 7.09
CA ARG A 223 -15.65 20.70 6.49
C ARG A 223 -14.91 20.58 5.15
N VAL A 224 -14.12 19.53 4.95
CA VAL A 224 -13.51 19.24 3.64
C VAL A 224 -14.60 18.78 2.67
N ARG A 225 -15.50 17.90 3.12
CA ARG A 225 -16.70 17.49 2.37
C ARG A 225 -17.63 18.65 2.04
N SER A 226 -17.71 19.68 2.89
CA SER A 226 -18.54 20.87 2.66
C SER A 226 -17.93 21.91 1.72
N LYS A 227 -16.65 21.76 1.36
CA LYS A 227 -15.92 22.67 0.46
C LYS A 227 -15.69 22.08 -0.94
N LEU A 228 -15.89 20.78 -1.10
CA LEU A 228 -16.23 20.20 -2.39
C LEU A 228 -17.59 20.78 -2.84
N PRO A 229 -17.88 20.94 -4.14
CA PRO A 229 -19.11 21.57 -4.60
C PRO A 229 -20.33 20.97 -3.89
N GLN A 230 -20.97 21.77 -3.02
CA GLN A 230 -22.24 21.44 -2.39
C GLN A 230 -23.31 22.26 -3.09
N GLU A 231 -24.27 21.59 -3.73
CA GLU A 231 -25.46 22.28 -4.25
C GLU A 231 -26.35 22.73 -3.08
N ASN A 232 -26.60 24.04 -3.02
CA ASN A 232 -27.53 24.67 -2.08
C ASN A 232 -28.96 24.19 -2.36
N ILE A 233 -29.64 23.62 -1.36
CA ILE A 233 -31.11 23.52 -1.36
C ILE A 233 -31.64 24.32 -0.17
N GLU A 234 -32.39 25.38 -0.47
CA GLU A 234 -33.13 26.21 0.49
C GLU A 234 -34.06 25.36 1.37
N THR A 235 -33.95 25.51 2.69
CA THR A 235 -34.86 24.86 3.65
C THR A 235 -36.12 25.70 3.86
N LYS A 236 -37.30 25.10 3.68
CA LYS A 236 -38.54 25.51 4.38
C LYS A 236 -38.85 24.56 5.54
N PRO A 237 -39.46 25.06 6.64
CA PRO A 237 -39.42 24.38 7.94
C PRO A 237 -40.60 23.41 8.13
N VAL A 238 -40.36 22.29 8.82
CA VAL A 238 -41.43 21.47 9.41
C VAL A 238 -41.09 21.13 10.86
N SER A 239 -42.14 21.23 11.68
CA SER A 239 -42.20 21.24 13.13
C SER A 239 -42.18 19.86 13.79
N THR A 240 -41.58 19.85 14.99
CA THR A 240 -41.96 19.13 16.23
C THR A 240 -41.95 17.59 16.32
N LYS A 241 -40.97 17.15 17.12
CA LYS A 241 -41.05 16.30 18.35
C LYS A 241 -41.12 14.76 18.25
N GLN A 242 -40.02 14.20 18.78
CA GLN A 242 -39.85 13.06 19.71
C GLN A 242 -39.90 11.64 19.12
N GLN A 243 -38.74 10.96 19.12
CA GLN A 243 -38.40 9.99 20.18
C GLN A 243 -36.93 9.54 20.05
N GLU A 244 -36.10 9.96 21.01
CA GLU A 244 -34.72 9.49 21.18
C GLU A 244 -34.69 8.12 21.86
N LYS A 245 -33.78 7.27 21.35
CA LYS A 245 -33.04 6.16 22.00
C LYS A 245 -33.14 4.80 21.30
N THR A 246 -32.77 4.75 20.01
CA THR A 246 -32.01 3.62 19.41
C THR A 246 -31.42 3.99 18.02
N GLU A 247 -31.03 5.26 17.81
CA GLU A 247 -30.92 5.82 16.45
C GLU A 247 -29.50 6.11 15.93
N THR A 248 -28.42 5.86 16.68
CA THR A 248 -27.10 6.35 16.28
C THR A 248 -26.28 5.42 15.38
N LYS A 249 -26.67 4.15 15.21
CA LYS A 249 -25.97 3.21 14.29
C LYS A 249 -26.66 3.01 12.93
N THR A 250 -27.97 3.20 12.84
CA THR A 250 -28.75 2.94 11.62
C THR A 250 -28.90 4.16 10.72
N LYS A 251 -29.00 5.38 11.27
CA LYS A 251 -29.18 6.59 10.44
C LYS A 251 -27.96 6.95 9.58
N GLN A 252 -26.75 6.62 10.02
CA GLN A 252 -25.53 6.86 9.23
C GLN A 252 -25.40 5.89 8.07
N GLN A 253 -25.81 4.63 8.28
CA GLN A 253 -25.77 3.61 7.23
C GLN A 253 -26.90 3.80 6.21
N GLU A 254 -28.11 4.16 6.65
CA GLU A 254 -29.23 4.50 5.77
C GLU A 254 -28.99 5.80 5.00
N ALA A 255 -28.36 6.81 5.61
CA ALA A 255 -27.96 8.03 4.91
C ALA A 255 -26.84 7.77 3.88
N PHE A 256 -25.89 6.88 4.21
CA PHE A 256 -24.80 6.48 3.32
C PHE A 256 -25.33 5.69 2.11
N GLU A 257 -26.21 4.71 2.33
CA GLU A 257 -26.83 3.90 1.27
C GLU A 257 -27.73 4.74 0.37
N LYS A 258 -28.48 5.69 0.95
CA LYS A 258 -29.33 6.62 0.17
C LYS A 258 -28.50 7.59 -0.69
N THR A 259 -27.42 8.15 -0.13
CA THR A 259 -26.53 9.06 -0.87
C THR A 259 -25.80 8.33 -2.02
N ASN A 260 -25.38 7.09 -1.79
CA ASN A 260 -24.76 6.26 -2.83
C ASN A 260 -25.74 5.83 -3.92
N ALA A 261 -27.01 5.54 -3.58
CA ALA A 261 -28.04 5.20 -4.55
C ALA A 261 -28.40 6.40 -5.45
N GLU A 262 -28.50 7.60 -4.88
CA GLU A 262 -28.79 8.84 -5.62
C GLU A 262 -27.63 9.22 -6.55
N PHE A 263 -26.37 9.06 -6.10
CA PHE A 263 -25.19 9.28 -6.94
C PHE A 263 -25.06 8.25 -8.07
N SER A 264 -25.36 6.98 -7.80
CA SER A 264 -25.38 5.91 -8.80
C SER A 264 -26.47 6.12 -9.85
N GLN A 265 -27.61 6.69 -9.47
CA GLN A 265 -28.70 7.02 -10.38
C GLN A 265 -28.35 8.22 -11.27
N TRP A 266 -27.71 9.26 -10.70
CA TRP A 266 -27.21 10.40 -11.46
C TRP A 266 -26.19 10.00 -12.54
N LEU A 267 -25.30 9.04 -12.25
CA LEU A 267 -24.35 8.50 -13.22
C LEU A 267 -25.03 7.75 -14.37
N LYS A 268 -26.14 7.05 -14.11
CA LYS A 268 -26.94 6.39 -15.15
C LYS A 268 -27.67 7.41 -16.03
N ASP A 269 -28.16 8.48 -15.44
CA ASP A 269 -28.91 9.52 -16.14
C ASP A 269 -28.00 10.41 -17.01
N ASN A 270 -26.70 10.49 -16.70
CA ASN A 270 -25.72 11.33 -17.39
C ASN A 270 -24.65 10.55 -18.20
N SER A 271 -24.76 9.23 -18.28
CA SER A 271 -23.85 8.39 -19.09
C SER A 271 -24.32 8.17 -20.53
N ALA A 272 -25.43 8.78 -20.95
CA ALA A 272 -25.90 8.70 -22.33
C ALA A 272 -26.27 10.07 -22.89
N LYS A 273 -25.34 10.72 -23.58
CA LYS A 273 -25.62 11.33 -24.90
C LYS A 273 -24.34 11.62 -25.72
N PRO A 274 -24.46 11.54 -27.05
CA PRO A 274 -23.42 11.05 -27.95
C PRO A 274 -22.41 12.12 -28.36
N THR A 275 -21.24 11.64 -28.74
CA THR A 275 -20.31 12.34 -29.64
C THR A 275 -21.00 12.72 -30.95
N ARG A 276 -21.03 14.02 -31.23
CA ARG A 276 -21.21 14.64 -32.56
C ARG A 276 -20.53 16.01 -32.50
N GLU A 277 -19.73 16.45 -33.45
CA GLU A 277 -19.26 15.95 -34.75
C GLU A 277 -17.85 16.56 -34.94
#